data_AF-A0A8G0PEG4-F1
#
_entry.id   AF-A0A8G0PEG4-F1
#
_cell.length_a   1.000
_cell.length_b   1.000
_cell.length_c   1.000
_cell.angle_alpha   90.00
_cell.angle_beta   90.00
_cell.angle_gamma   90.00
#
_symmetry.space_group_name_H-M   'P 1'
#
loop_
_entity.id
_entity.type
_entity.pdbx_description
1 polymer ?
#
loop_
_entity_poly.entity_id
_entity_poly.type
_entity_poly.pdbx_seq_one_letter_code
_entity_poly.pdbx_strand_id
1 'polypeptide(L)'
;MHFAYPSRKSSNPPPFRPRSSRLPGLRRSRIKTIGIGLFVVFAVLWFFSNPRVPRPDHERVPSGQPPVVVVTVIDPTQYPNSYLKTVKENREQYAAKHGYEALVVRAFDYDTKGAPQSWSKLMAMRHALAKFPECKFVWYLDQDAYIMDVNKSLEEHLLGQRRLESLMIKNYPVVPPDSIIKTFSHLRADEVDLVVSQDTSGLVAGSVVVRNSQWSKFFLETWMDPLYRSYNFQKAERHALVSLDTK
;
A
#
# COMPACT_ATOMS: atom_id res chain seq x y z
N MET A 1 55.84 48.58 101.25
CA MET A 1 54.64 48.40 100.40
C MET A 1 54.66 46.99 99.85
N HIS A 2 53.77 46.11 100.29
CA HIS A 2 53.67 44.73 99.80
C HIS A 2 52.96 44.70 98.45
N PHE A 3 53.63 44.20 97.41
CA PHE A 3 53.01 43.97 96.10
C PHE A 3 52.19 42.68 96.14
N ALA A 4 50.88 42.79 95.90
CA ALA A 4 49.99 41.65 95.77
C ALA A 4 50.23 40.93 94.43
N TYR A 5 50.50 39.62 94.47
CA TYR A 5 50.57 38.80 93.27
C TYR A 5 49.14 38.53 92.73
N PRO A 6 48.93 38.55 91.39
CA PRO A 6 47.63 38.24 90.80
C PRO A 6 47.28 36.76 90.97
N SER A 7 45.98 36.48 91.09
CA SER A 7 45.45 35.13 91.29
C SER A 7 45.75 34.20 90.10
N ARG A 8 46.12 32.96 90.39
CA ARG A 8 46.38 31.92 89.36
C ARG A 8 45.09 31.62 88.59
N LYS A 9 45.16 31.70 87.25
CA LYS A 9 44.11 31.18 86.34
C LYS A 9 43.90 29.68 86.61
N SER A 10 42.64 29.27 86.73
CA SER A 10 42.27 27.85 86.91
C SER A 10 42.64 27.04 85.66
N SER A 11 43.26 25.89 85.87
CA SER A 11 43.84 25.03 84.84
C SER A 11 42.95 23.83 84.49
N ASN A 12 41.63 24.02 84.46
CA ASN A 12 40.70 22.95 84.07
C ASN A 12 40.30 23.12 82.61
N PRO A 13 40.73 22.22 81.70
CA PRO A 13 40.24 22.23 80.32
C PRO A 13 38.74 21.83 80.28
N PRO A 14 37.94 22.37 79.35
CA PRO A 14 36.54 21.98 79.21
C PRO A 14 36.42 20.49 78.82
N PRO A 15 35.38 19.78 79.30
CA PRO A 15 35.20 18.36 78.99
C PRO A 15 35.00 18.13 77.49
N PHE A 16 35.70 17.13 76.96
CA PHE A 16 35.70 16.78 75.55
C PHE A 16 34.31 16.30 75.10
N ARG A 17 33.69 17.01 74.15
CA ARG A 17 32.43 16.59 73.51
C ARG A 17 32.76 15.79 72.23
N PRO A 18 32.32 14.53 72.10
CA PRO A 18 32.54 13.77 70.87
C PRO A 18 31.81 14.42 69.70
N ARG A 19 32.52 14.60 68.59
CA ARG A 19 32.01 15.22 67.36
C ARG A 19 31.08 14.22 66.67
N SER A 20 29.76 14.44 66.70
CA SER A 20 28.85 13.60 65.92
C SER A 20 29.05 13.88 64.42
N SER A 21 29.62 12.94 63.68
CA SER A 21 29.64 12.98 62.23
C SER A 21 28.23 12.72 61.70
N ARG A 22 27.43 13.76 61.50
CA ARG A 22 26.23 13.64 60.69
C ARG A 22 26.68 13.28 59.27
N LEU A 23 26.27 12.11 58.79
CA LEU A 23 26.49 11.70 57.40
C LEU A 23 26.03 12.83 56.48
N PRO A 24 26.82 13.23 55.46
CA PRO A 24 26.48 14.36 54.63
C PRO A 24 25.17 14.09 53.90
N GLY A 25 24.11 14.80 54.30
CA GLY A 25 22.83 14.74 53.62
C GLY A 25 23.00 15.12 52.15
N LEU A 26 22.50 14.26 51.26
CA LEU A 26 22.53 14.48 49.81
C LEU A 26 21.86 15.83 49.49
N ARG A 27 22.68 16.80 49.08
CA ARG A 27 22.23 18.14 48.67
C ARG A 27 21.16 17.95 47.58
N ARG A 28 20.00 18.62 47.72
CA ARG A 28 18.82 18.48 46.81
C ARG A 28 19.16 18.54 45.31
N SER A 29 20.26 19.21 44.92
CA SER A 29 20.74 19.23 43.53
C SER A 29 21.27 17.88 43.02
N ARG A 30 21.83 17.04 43.90
CA ARG A 30 22.27 15.67 43.56
C ARG A 30 21.10 14.71 43.37
N ILE A 31 19.98 14.95 44.06
CA ILE A 31 18.75 14.15 43.88
C ILE A 31 18.15 14.38 42.50
N LYS A 32 18.16 15.63 42.00
CA LYS A 32 17.67 15.96 40.65
C LYS A 32 18.52 15.31 39.55
N THR A 33 19.84 15.31 39.69
CA THR A 33 20.75 14.70 38.70
C THR A 33 20.66 13.18 38.70
N ILE A 34 20.52 12.55 39.87
CA ILE A 34 20.26 11.10 39.98
C ILE A 34 18.91 10.75 39.35
N GLY A 35 17.86 11.56 39.59
CA GLY A 35 16.54 11.36 38.98
C GLY A 35 16.57 11.44 37.45
N ILE A 36 17.29 12.42 36.88
CA ILE A 36 17.47 12.54 35.43
C ILE A 36 18.24 11.34 34.88
N GLY A 37 19.33 10.93 35.54
CA GLY A 37 20.10 9.76 35.13
C GLY A 37 19.27 8.48 35.11
N LEU A 38 18.46 8.24 36.14
CA LEU A 38 17.54 7.10 36.20
C LEU A 38 16.46 7.16 35.12
N PHE A 39 15.93 8.35 34.83
CA PHE A 39 14.94 8.53 33.76
C PHE A 39 15.54 8.23 32.38
N VAL A 40 16.76 8.70 32.11
CA VAL A 40 17.45 8.41 30.84
C VAL A 40 17.75 6.91 30.72
N VAL A 41 18.23 6.27 31.78
CA VAL A 41 18.48 4.82 31.77
C VAL A 41 17.18 4.04 31.56
N PHE A 42 16.08 4.45 32.19
CA PHE A 42 14.78 3.83 31.99
C PHE A 42 14.25 4.04 30.57
N ALA A 43 14.40 5.24 30.00
CA ALA A 43 14.01 5.54 28.62
C ALA A 43 14.84 4.73 27.61
N VAL A 44 16.13 4.57 27.85
CA VAL A 44 17.03 3.73 27.04
C VAL A 44 16.63 2.26 27.15
N LEU A 45 16.43 1.75 28.37
CA LEU A 45 15.97 0.38 28.57
C LEU A 45 14.61 0.14 27.95
N TRP A 46 13.67 1.09 28.04
CA TRP A 46 12.37 0.99 27.38
C TRP A 46 12.50 1.01 25.86
N PHE A 47 13.36 1.86 25.29
CA PHE A 47 13.60 1.94 23.85
C PHE A 47 14.22 0.63 23.30
N PHE A 48 15.12 -0.01 24.05
CA PHE A 48 15.75 -1.28 23.65
C PHE A 48 14.91 -2.51 24.02
N SER A 49 14.02 -2.42 25.00
CA SER A 49 13.16 -3.54 25.44
C SER A 49 11.77 -3.52 24.83
N ASN A 50 11.37 -2.44 24.15
CA ASN A 50 10.10 -2.43 23.44
C ASN A 50 10.15 -3.48 22.32
N PRO A 51 9.23 -4.45 22.29
CA PRO A 51 9.03 -5.24 21.09
C PRO A 51 8.73 -4.24 19.97
N ARG A 52 9.39 -4.41 18.82
CA ARG A 52 9.13 -3.63 17.60
C ARG A 52 7.61 -3.42 17.51
N VAL A 53 7.14 -2.17 17.57
CA VAL A 53 5.74 -1.84 17.33
C VAL A 53 5.34 -2.59 16.06
N PRO A 54 4.35 -3.51 16.10
CA PRO A 54 3.90 -4.17 14.90
C PRO A 54 3.49 -3.05 13.95
N ARG A 55 4.19 -2.92 12.81
CA ARG A 55 3.75 -2.00 11.78
C ARG A 55 2.33 -2.43 11.42
N PRO A 56 1.34 -1.52 11.36
CA PRO A 56 -0.01 -1.89 10.96
C PRO A 56 -0.07 -2.40 9.51
N ASP A 57 1.02 -2.23 8.77
CA ASP A 57 1.17 -2.53 7.34
C ASP A 57 1.55 -3.99 7.07
N HIS A 58 0.99 -4.96 7.80
CA HIS A 58 0.99 -6.32 7.29
C HIS A 58 0.00 -6.37 6.14
N GLU A 59 0.51 -6.10 4.93
CA GLU A 59 -0.24 -6.28 3.71
C GLU A 59 -0.81 -7.70 3.70
N ARG A 60 -2.14 -7.79 3.70
CA ARG A 60 -2.85 -9.05 3.72
C ARG A 60 -2.56 -9.76 2.41
N VAL A 61 -1.72 -10.79 2.47
CA VAL A 61 -1.43 -11.65 1.31
C VAL A 61 -2.63 -12.59 1.12
N PRO A 62 -3.36 -12.51 -0.01
CA PRO A 62 -4.45 -13.42 -0.30
C PRO A 62 -3.92 -14.86 -0.46
N SER A 63 -4.76 -15.85 -0.14
CA SER A 63 -4.39 -17.28 -0.33
C SER A 63 -4.13 -17.64 -1.80
N GLY A 64 -4.63 -16.85 -2.75
CA GLY A 64 -4.44 -17.03 -4.18
C GLY A 64 -5.41 -18.03 -4.81
N GLN A 65 -6.56 -18.27 -4.16
CA GLN A 65 -7.64 -19.10 -4.67
C GLN A 65 -8.92 -18.25 -4.83
N PRO A 66 -9.38 -17.98 -6.06
CA PRO A 66 -8.80 -18.40 -7.35
C PRO A 66 -7.49 -17.65 -7.70
N PRO A 67 -6.61 -18.20 -8.56
CA PRO A 67 -5.41 -17.48 -9.01
C PRO A 67 -5.75 -16.19 -9.74
N VAL A 68 -6.75 -16.24 -10.62
CA VAL A 68 -7.20 -15.10 -11.43
C VAL A 68 -8.73 -15.04 -11.40
N VAL A 69 -9.28 -13.84 -11.35
CA VAL A 69 -10.69 -13.56 -11.66
C VAL A 69 -10.76 -12.79 -12.96
N VAL A 70 -11.34 -13.38 -14.00
CA VAL A 70 -11.57 -12.72 -15.29
C VAL A 70 -12.83 -11.88 -15.19
N VAL A 71 -12.72 -10.58 -15.41
CA VAL A 71 -13.83 -9.62 -15.29
C VAL A 71 -14.16 -9.05 -16.66
N THR A 72 -15.42 -9.13 -17.06
CA THR A 72 -15.90 -8.51 -18.30
C THR A 72 -17.19 -7.75 -18.03
N VAL A 73 -17.23 -6.51 -18.51
CA VAL A 73 -18.45 -5.68 -18.49
C VAL A 73 -19.11 -5.77 -19.85
N ILE A 74 -20.38 -6.17 -19.88
CA ILE A 74 -21.18 -6.31 -21.10
C ILE A 74 -22.23 -5.19 -21.23
N ASP A 75 -22.47 -4.76 -22.46
CA ASP A 75 -23.49 -3.78 -22.81
C ASP A 75 -24.46 -4.33 -23.89
N PRO A 76 -25.65 -4.80 -23.49
CA PRO A 76 -26.65 -5.34 -24.42
C PRO A 76 -27.34 -4.26 -25.27
N THR A 77 -27.10 -2.97 -25.02
CA THR A 77 -27.63 -1.89 -25.85
C THR A 77 -26.76 -1.62 -27.07
N GLN A 78 -25.44 -1.88 -26.95
CA GLN A 78 -24.47 -1.67 -28.02
C GLN A 78 -24.24 -2.92 -28.87
N TYR A 79 -24.33 -4.11 -28.26
CA TYR A 79 -24.00 -5.37 -28.91
C TYR A 79 -25.17 -6.37 -28.91
N PRO A 80 -25.31 -7.21 -29.97
CA PRO A 80 -26.31 -8.26 -29.99
C PRO A 80 -26.14 -9.27 -28.85
N ASN A 81 -27.24 -9.70 -28.24
CA ASN A 81 -27.23 -10.68 -27.15
C ASN A 81 -26.58 -12.01 -27.53
N SER A 82 -26.68 -12.42 -28.80
CA SER A 82 -26.02 -13.63 -29.30
C SER A 82 -24.50 -13.53 -29.20
N TYR A 83 -23.94 -12.39 -29.62
CA TYR A 83 -22.51 -12.11 -29.50
C TYR A 83 -22.07 -12.10 -28.02
N LEU A 84 -22.79 -11.36 -27.16
CA LEU A 84 -22.46 -11.28 -25.74
C LEU A 84 -22.50 -12.63 -25.03
N LYS A 85 -23.40 -13.52 -25.45
CA LYS A 85 -23.45 -14.90 -24.97
C LYS A 85 -22.17 -15.66 -25.32
N THR A 86 -21.68 -15.54 -26.56
CA THR A 86 -20.41 -16.19 -26.97
C THR A 86 -19.20 -15.64 -26.20
N VAL A 87 -19.18 -14.35 -25.89
CA VAL A 87 -18.12 -13.74 -25.07
C VAL A 87 -18.16 -14.29 -23.66
N LYS A 88 -19.35 -14.37 -23.05
CA LYS A 88 -19.53 -14.95 -21.72
C LYS A 88 -19.05 -16.40 -21.68
N GLU A 89 -19.47 -17.22 -22.64
CA GLU A 89 -19.06 -18.62 -22.76
C GLU A 89 -17.53 -18.75 -22.92
N ASN A 90 -16.90 -17.88 -23.72
CA ASN A 90 -15.44 -17.85 -23.87
C ASN A 90 -14.74 -17.61 -22.52
N ARG A 91 -15.29 -16.72 -21.67
CA ARG A 91 -14.69 -16.39 -20.35
C ARG A 91 -14.84 -17.54 -19.39
N GLU A 92 -16.04 -18.11 -19.32
CA GLU A 92 -16.36 -19.23 -18.44
C GLU A 92 -15.56 -20.48 -18.81
N GLN A 93 -15.42 -20.79 -20.11
CA GLN A 93 -14.63 -21.93 -20.56
C GLN A 93 -13.14 -21.77 -20.26
N TYR A 94 -12.57 -20.60 -20.55
CA TYR A 94 -11.17 -20.33 -20.22
C TYR A 94 -10.93 -20.37 -18.72
N ALA A 95 -11.83 -19.78 -17.93
CA ALA A 95 -11.69 -19.74 -16.49
C ALA A 95 -11.78 -21.14 -15.86
N ALA A 96 -12.79 -21.93 -16.24
CA ALA A 96 -12.97 -23.30 -15.77
C ALA A 96 -11.75 -24.18 -16.06
N LYS A 97 -11.11 -24.00 -17.22
CA LYS A 97 -9.94 -24.79 -17.62
C LYS A 97 -8.69 -24.53 -16.77
N HIS A 98 -8.49 -23.28 -16.34
CA HIS A 98 -7.30 -22.87 -15.60
C HIS A 98 -7.53 -22.73 -14.09
N GLY A 99 -8.73 -23.12 -13.60
CA GLY A 99 -9.11 -22.96 -12.20
C GLY A 99 -9.29 -21.49 -11.77
N TYR A 100 -9.62 -20.63 -12.72
CA TYR A 100 -9.97 -19.23 -12.50
C TYR A 100 -11.48 -19.09 -12.29
N GLU A 101 -11.91 -17.89 -11.90
CA GLU A 101 -13.31 -17.52 -11.85
C GLU A 101 -13.64 -16.50 -12.94
N ALA A 102 -14.84 -16.57 -13.51
CA ALA A 102 -15.34 -15.61 -14.49
C ALA A 102 -16.45 -14.75 -13.88
N LEU A 103 -16.29 -13.44 -13.92
CA LEU A 103 -17.27 -12.46 -13.48
C LEU A 103 -17.71 -11.61 -14.67
N VAL A 104 -18.87 -11.93 -15.22
CA VAL A 104 -19.50 -11.16 -16.30
C VAL A 104 -20.67 -10.36 -15.74
N VAL A 105 -20.60 -9.04 -15.86
CA VAL A 105 -21.55 -8.07 -15.26
C VAL A 105 -22.02 -7.08 -16.30
N ARG A 106 -23.21 -6.49 -16.16
CA ARG A 106 -23.72 -5.51 -17.14
C ARG A 106 -23.24 -4.11 -16.78
N ALA A 107 -22.98 -3.28 -17.77
CA ALA A 107 -22.56 -1.89 -17.57
C ALA A 107 -23.54 -1.11 -16.69
N PHE A 108 -24.85 -1.30 -16.92
CA PHE A 108 -25.94 -0.64 -16.20
C PHE A 108 -26.22 -1.18 -14.80
N ASP A 109 -25.55 -2.26 -14.36
CA ASP A 109 -25.66 -2.73 -12.98
C ASP A 109 -24.92 -1.79 -12.00
N TYR A 110 -24.10 -0.88 -12.53
CA TYR A 110 -23.33 0.09 -11.75
C TYR A 110 -23.81 1.52 -11.98
N ASP A 111 -24.11 2.22 -10.89
CA ASP A 111 -24.39 3.65 -10.94
C ASP A 111 -23.08 4.45 -11.06
N THR A 112 -22.87 5.05 -12.23
CA THR A 112 -21.70 5.88 -12.52
C THR A 112 -21.82 7.31 -11.99
N LYS A 113 -22.97 7.70 -11.40
CA LYS A 113 -23.26 9.03 -10.86
C LYS A 113 -22.94 10.16 -11.84
N GLY A 114 -23.32 9.98 -13.11
CA GLY A 114 -23.12 10.96 -14.19
C GLY A 114 -21.83 10.80 -15.00
N ALA A 115 -20.92 9.89 -14.63
CA ALA A 115 -19.76 9.55 -15.44
C ALA A 115 -20.13 8.61 -16.62
N PRO A 116 -19.34 8.59 -17.71
CA PRO A 116 -19.56 7.68 -18.84
C PRO A 116 -19.62 6.20 -18.40
N GLN A 117 -20.39 5.38 -19.12
CA GLN A 117 -20.55 3.94 -18.82
C GLN A 117 -19.24 3.13 -18.90
N SER A 118 -18.20 3.67 -19.55
CA SER A 118 -16.88 3.05 -19.57
C SER A 118 -16.26 2.94 -18.16
N TRP A 119 -16.66 3.81 -17.23
CA TRP A 119 -16.25 3.76 -15.82
C TRP A 119 -16.78 2.55 -15.06
N SER A 120 -17.82 1.87 -15.58
CA SER A 120 -18.34 0.64 -15.00
C SER A 120 -17.30 -0.47 -14.93
N LYS A 121 -16.21 -0.41 -15.72
CA LYS A 121 -15.08 -1.35 -15.60
C LYS A 121 -14.34 -1.26 -14.28
N LEU A 122 -14.11 -0.05 -13.77
CA LEU A 122 -13.45 0.16 -12.49
C LEU A 122 -14.33 -0.35 -11.35
N MET A 123 -15.64 -0.07 -11.43
CA MET A 123 -16.64 -0.56 -10.49
C MET A 123 -16.68 -2.10 -10.48
N ALA A 124 -16.62 -2.72 -11.66
CA ALA A 124 -16.62 -4.17 -11.82
C ALA A 124 -15.34 -4.81 -11.23
N MET A 125 -14.16 -4.23 -11.46
CA MET A 125 -12.92 -4.70 -10.84
C MET A 125 -12.94 -4.57 -9.32
N ARG A 126 -13.46 -3.46 -8.80
CA ARG A 126 -13.66 -3.29 -7.34
C ARG A 126 -14.64 -4.32 -6.79
N HIS A 127 -15.74 -4.57 -7.49
CA HIS A 127 -16.71 -5.61 -7.13
C HIS A 127 -16.05 -7.00 -7.12
N ALA A 128 -15.19 -7.31 -8.09
CA ALA A 128 -14.45 -8.57 -8.14
C ALA A 128 -13.53 -8.74 -6.92
N LEU A 129 -12.75 -7.72 -6.55
CA LEU A 129 -11.87 -7.76 -5.38
C LEU A 129 -12.65 -7.92 -4.06
N ALA A 130 -13.86 -7.36 -3.97
CA ALA A 130 -14.73 -7.53 -2.81
C ALA A 130 -15.38 -8.92 -2.75
N LYS A 131 -15.81 -9.45 -3.91
CA LYS A 131 -16.45 -10.76 -4.03
C LYS A 131 -15.46 -11.92 -3.86
N PHE A 132 -14.22 -11.74 -4.32
CA PHE A 132 -13.15 -12.72 -4.27
C PHE A 132 -11.96 -12.17 -3.48
N PRO A 133 -12.08 -12.02 -2.15
CA PRO A 133 -11.02 -11.41 -1.32
C PRO A 133 -9.73 -12.22 -1.30
N GLU A 134 -9.81 -13.50 -1.68
CA GLU A 134 -8.72 -14.46 -1.73
C GLU A 134 -8.05 -14.59 -3.11
N CYS A 135 -8.55 -13.90 -4.14
CA CYS A 135 -7.95 -14.00 -5.45
C CYS A 135 -6.55 -13.38 -5.49
N LYS A 136 -5.66 -13.87 -6.35
CA LYS A 136 -4.32 -13.26 -6.51
C LYS A 136 -4.33 -12.09 -7.49
N PHE A 137 -5.02 -12.26 -8.61
CA PHE A 137 -5.14 -11.24 -9.65
C PHE A 137 -6.59 -11.09 -10.14
N VAL A 138 -6.91 -9.89 -10.58
CA VAL A 138 -8.11 -9.58 -11.35
C VAL A 138 -7.65 -9.20 -12.76
N TRP A 139 -8.16 -9.91 -13.77
CA TRP A 139 -7.92 -9.60 -15.16
C TRP A 139 -9.19 -9.05 -15.79
N TYR A 140 -9.22 -7.74 -16.01
CA TYR A 140 -10.27 -7.11 -16.79
C TYR A 140 -9.99 -7.30 -18.29
N LEU A 141 -11.00 -7.74 -19.03
CA LEU A 141 -10.95 -7.81 -20.48
C LEU A 141 -12.28 -7.34 -21.07
N ASP A 142 -12.20 -6.38 -22.00
CA ASP A 142 -13.37 -5.79 -22.67
C ASP A 142 -14.19 -6.85 -23.43
N GLN A 143 -15.47 -6.53 -23.64
CA GLN A 143 -16.43 -7.39 -24.33
C GLN A 143 -16.16 -7.57 -25.83
N ASP A 144 -15.32 -6.73 -26.44
CA ASP A 144 -14.88 -6.82 -27.85
C ASP A 144 -13.58 -7.61 -28.03
N ALA A 145 -13.00 -8.12 -26.94
CA ALA A 145 -11.85 -9.01 -26.96
C ALA A 145 -12.27 -10.49 -26.81
N TYR A 146 -11.55 -11.38 -27.49
CA TYR A 146 -11.80 -12.82 -27.48
C TYR A 146 -10.54 -13.60 -27.13
N ILE A 147 -10.66 -14.59 -26.24
CA ILE A 147 -9.54 -15.47 -25.88
C ILE A 147 -9.45 -16.57 -26.93
N MET A 148 -8.46 -16.46 -27.81
CA MET A 148 -8.26 -17.38 -28.93
C MET A 148 -7.47 -18.64 -28.54
N ASP A 149 -6.41 -18.47 -27.75
CA ASP A 149 -5.58 -19.59 -27.27
C ASP A 149 -6.00 -19.98 -25.86
N VAL A 150 -6.90 -20.95 -25.77
CA VAL A 150 -7.46 -21.43 -24.50
C VAL A 150 -6.49 -22.40 -23.79
N ASN A 151 -5.41 -22.84 -24.43
CA ASN A 151 -4.50 -23.83 -23.84
C ASN A 151 -3.46 -23.21 -22.91
N LYS A 152 -3.06 -21.97 -23.17
CA LYS A 152 -2.07 -21.26 -22.34
C LYS A 152 -2.75 -20.60 -21.17
N SER A 153 -2.14 -20.71 -19.99
CA SER A 153 -2.60 -20.00 -18.80
C SER A 153 -2.10 -18.55 -18.80
N LEU A 154 -2.74 -17.69 -18.01
CA LEU A 154 -2.31 -16.29 -17.89
C LEU A 154 -0.96 -16.19 -17.16
N GLU A 155 -0.67 -17.09 -16.22
CA GLU A 155 0.63 -17.16 -15.55
C GLU A 155 1.74 -17.58 -16.49
N GLU A 156 1.51 -18.58 -17.34
CA GLU A 156 2.51 -18.99 -18.33
C GLU A 156 2.79 -17.86 -19.33
N HIS A 157 1.73 -17.19 -19.78
CA HIS A 157 1.84 -16.23 -20.88
C HIS A 157 2.35 -14.85 -20.42
N LEU A 158 1.93 -14.39 -19.24
CA LEU A 158 2.12 -13.01 -18.77
C LEU A 158 2.61 -12.92 -17.32
N LEU A 159 1.91 -13.54 -16.36
CA LEU A 159 2.10 -13.25 -14.92
C LEU A 159 3.26 -14.01 -14.26
N GLY A 160 3.91 -14.93 -14.98
CA GLY A 160 5.08 -15.63 -14.52
C GLY A 160 6.25 -14.67 -14.36
N GLN A 161 6.96 -14.72 -13.23
CA GLN A 161 8.01 -13.76 -12.86
C GLN A 161 9.00 -13.45 -14.00
N ARG A 162 9.66 -14.48 -14.55
CA ARG A 162 10.62 -14.33 -15.65
C ARG A 162 9.99 -13.79 -16.92
N ARG A 163 8.75 -14.20 -17.19
CA ARG A 163 8.01 -13.80 -18.38
C ARG A 163 7.63 -12.33 -18.29
N LEU A 164 7.05 -11.91 -17.17
CA LEU A 164 6.69 -10.52 -16.91
C LEU A 164 7.93 -9.62 -16.99
N GLU A 165 9.02 -9.98 -16.31
CA GLU A 165 10.29 -9.24 -16.35
C GLU A 165 10.85 -9.06 -17.76
N SER A 166 10.66 -10.05 -18.64
CA SER A 166 11.08 -9.98 -20.05
C SER A 166 10.17 -9.11 -20.93
N LEU A 167 8.90 -8.94 -20.55
CA LEU A 167 7.89 -8.18 -21.30
C LEU A 167 7.81 -6.72 -20.85
N MET A 168 8.19 -6.43 -19.60
CA MET A 168 8.09 -5.09 -19.01
C MET A 168 8.98 -4.09 -19.76
N ILE A 169 8.36 -3.00 -20.21
CA ILE A 169 9.06 -1.86 -20.78
C ILE A 169 9.56 -0.97 -19.63
N LYS A 170 10.87 -0.89 -19.44
CA LYS A 170 11.52 -0.15 -18.35
C LYS A 170 12.15 1.14 -18.86
N ASN A 171 12.17 2.20 -18.05
CA ASN A 171 12.71 3.51 -18.41
C ASN A 171 12.08 4.15 -19.65
N TYR A 172 10.80 3.89 -19.90
CA TYR A 172 10.11 4.39 -21.09
C TYR A 172 8.98 5.35 -20.71
N PRO A 173 8.75 6.44 -21.49
CA PRO A 173 7.68 7.39 -21.22
C PRO A 173 6.30 6.71 -21.22
N VAL A 174 5.51 6.92 -20.17
CA VAL A 174 4.15 6.35 -20.04
C VAL A 174 3.17 6.95 -21.06
N VAL A 175 3.41 8.19 -21.48
CA VAL A 175 2.73 8.81 -22.62
C VAL A 175 3.78 9.32 -23.61
N PRO A 176 3.95 8.66 -24.77
CA PRO A 176 4.91 9.09 -25.78
C PRO A 176 4.42 10.37 -26.49
N PRO A 177 5.31 11.21 -27.03
CA PRO A 177 6.77 11.12 -26.98
C PRO A 177 7.41 11.86 -25.80
N ASP A 178 6.72 12.81 -25.17
CA ASP A 178 7.32 13.83 -24.28
C ASP A 178 6.99 13.69 -22.78
N SER A 179 6.56 12.52 -22.30
CA SER A 179 6.29 12.35 -20.86
C SER A 179 7.59 12.38 -20.03
N ILE A 180 7.61 13.28 -19.04
CA ILE A 180 8.64 13.33 -17.98
C ILE A 180 8.57 12.06 -17.13
N ILE A 181 7.38 11.48 -16.99
CA ILE A 181 7.16 10.29 -16.17
C ILE A 181 7.45 9.05 -17.01
N LYS A 182 8.36 8.25 -16.48
CA LYS A 182 8.88 7.03 -17.10
C LYS A 182 8.63 5.86 -16.17
N THR A 183 8.48 4.68 -16.75
CA THR A 183 8.47 3.44 -15.98
C THR A 183 9.78 3.25 -15.23
N PHE A 184 9.71 2.66 -14.04
CA PHE A 184 10.87 2.44 -13.17
C PHE A 184 11.96 1.59 -13.83
N SER A 185 13.22 1.99 -13.66
CA SER A 185 14.41 1.30 -14.21
C SER A 185 14.60 -0.11 -13.66
N HIS A 186 14.36 -0.29 -12.37
CA HIS A 186 14.70 -1.49 -11.61
C HIS A 186 13.47 -2.28 -11.14
N LEU A 187 12.34 -2.13 -11.83
CA LEU A 187 11.10 -2.80 -11.46
C LEU A 187 11.24 -4.32 -11.57
N ARG A 188 10.90 -5.02 -10.49
CA ARG A 188 10.86 -6.48 -10.38
C ARG A 188 9.43 -6.98 -10.51
N ALA A 189 9.21 -8.19 -11.04
CA ALA A 189 7.85 -8.68 -11.29
C ALA A 189 7.02 -8.84 -10.00
N ASP A 190 7.65 -9.17 -8.87
CA ASP A 190 7.00 -9.28 -7.57
C ASP A 190 6.56 -7.93 -6.99
N GLU A 191 6.96 -6.81 -7.57
CA GLU A 191 6.54 -5.46 -7.16
C GLU A 191 5.47 -4.86 -8.10
N VAL A 192 5.05 -5.60 -9.12
CA VAL A 192 4.05 -5.13 -10.10
C VAL A 192 2.62 -5.41 -9.62
N ASP A 193 1.88 -4.34 -9.33
CA ASP A 193 0.47 -4.41 -8.94
C ASP A 193 -0.51 -4.08 -10.06
N LEU A 194 -0.05 -3.42 -11.13
CA LEU A 194 -0.84 -3.07 -12.31
C LEU A 194 -0.07 -3.41 -13.58
N VAL A 195 -0.71 -4.17 -14.47
CA VAL A 195 -0.22 -4.47 -15.81
C VAL A 195 -1.20 -3.91 -16.83
N VAL A 196 -0.70 -3.04 -17.70
CA VAL A 196 -1.46 -2.40 -18.77
C VAL A 196 -0.58 -2.32 -20.01
N SER A 197 -1.19 -2.47 -21.19
CA SER A 197 -0.50 -2.31 -22.47
C SER A 197 -0.48 -0.85 -22.93
N GLN A 198 0.50 -0.51 -23.76
CA GLN A 198 0.66 0.81 -24.35
C GLN A 198 0.60 0.71 -25.88
N ASP A 199 -0.03 1.69 -26.53
CA ASP A 199 0.00 1.92 -27.98
C ASP A 199 0.65 3.28 -28.30
N THR A 200 0.65 3.67 -29.58
CA THR A 200 1.22 4.96 -30.02
C THR A 200 0.48 6.18 -29.47
N SER A 201 -0.72 6.00 -28.92
CA SER A 201 -1.58 7.05 -28.37
C SER A 201 -1.60 7.09 -26.83
N GLY A 202 -0.96 6.11 -26.16
CA GLY A 202 -0.84 6.03 -24.71
C GLY A 202 -1.29 4.68 -24.14
N LEU A 203 -1.85 4.70 -22.93
CA LEU A 203 -2.26 3.47 -22.23
C LEU A 203 -3.58 2.92 -22.76
N VAL A 204 -3.63 1.60 -22.95
CA VAL A 204 -4.79 0.86 -23.47
C VAL A 204 -5.49 0.13 -22.32
N ALA A 205 -6.64 0.67 -21.90
CA ALA A 205 -7.43 0.15 -20.78
C ALA A 205 -8.42 -0.97 -21.16
N GLY A 206 -8.20 -1.68 -22.27
CA GLY A 206 -9.09 -2.76 -22.74
C GLY A 206 -8.73 -4.14 -22.22
N SER A 207 -7.47 -4.34 -21.84
CA SER A 207 -6.99 -5.52 -21.12
C SER A 207 -6.10 -5.05 -19.98
N VAL A 208 -6.54 -5.23 -18.74
CA VAL A 208 -5.83 -4.72 -17.56
C VAL A 208 -5.76 -5.84 -16.53
N VAL A 209 -4.56 -6.08 -15.98
CA VAL A 209 -4.40 -7.02 -14.87
C VAL A 209 -3.99 -6.26 -13.62
N VAL A 210 -4.69 -6.53 -12.52
CA VAL A 210 -4.48 -5.88 -11.23
C VAL A 210 -4.21 -6.96 -10.19
N ARG A 211 -3.18 -6.79 -9.38
CA ARG A 211 -2.92 -7.67 -8.23
C ARG A 211 -3.92 -7.36 -7.11
N ASN A 212 -4.33 -8.36 -6.33
CA ASN A 212 -5.08 -8.10 -5.11
C ASN A 212 -4.14 -7.64 -4.00
N SER A 213 -3.70 -6.38 -4.09
CA SER A 213 -2.86 -5.68 -3.11
C SER A 213 -3.65 -4.56 -2.42
N GLN A 214 -3.14 -4.04 -1.29
CA GLN A 214 -3.72 -2.85 -0.66
C GLN A 214 -3.59 -1.64 -1.58
N TRP A 215 -2.45 -1.51 -2.28
CA TRP A 215 -2.24 -0.46 -3.27
C TRP A 215 -3.30 -0.50 -4.37
N SER A 216 -3.62 -1.68 -4.90
CA SER A 216 -4.61 -1.80 -5.97
C SER A 216 -6.03 -1.42 -5.54
N LYS A 217 -6.42 -1.75 -4.31
CA LYS A 217 -7.72 -1.34 -3.75
C LYS A 217 -7.79 0.17 -3.59
N PHE A 218 -6.76 0.76 -3.00
CA PHE A 218 -6.63 2.20 -2.85
C PHE A 218 -6.61 2.92 -4.21
N PHE A 219 -5.87 2.38 -5.18
CA PHE A 219 -5.76 2.91 -6.52
C PHE A 219 -7.11 2.92 -7.25
N LEU A 220 -7.87 1.82 -7.20
CA LEU A 220 -9.21 1.76 -7.80
C LEU A 220 -10.19 2.73 -7.12
N GLU A 221 -10.12 2.88 -5.81
CA GLU A 221 -10.94 3.86 -5.08
C GLU A 221 -10.58 5.30 -5.44
N THR A 222 -9.28 5.61 -5.52
CA THR A 222 -8.77 6.93 -5.88
C THR A 222 -9.08 7.29 -7.33
N TRP A 223 -8.94 6.33 -8.24
CA TRP A 223 -9.29 6.53 -9.64
C TRP A 223 -10.78 6.84 -9.78
N MET A 224 -11.62 6.18 -8.98
CA MET A 224 -13.04 6.48 -8.90
C MET A 224 -13.38 7.75 -8.10
N ASP A 225 -12.44 8.56 -7.63
CA ASP A 225 -12.77 9.79 -6.90
C ASP A 225 -13.54 10.78 -7.83
N PRO A 226 -14.62 11.44 -7.35
CA PRO A 226 -15.34 12.47 -8.10
C PRO A 226 -14.44 13.52 -8.76
N LEU A 227 -13.28 13.85 -8.19
CA LEU A 227 -12.32 14.80 -8.75
C LEU A 227 -11.78 14.34 -10.12
N TYR A 228 -11.52 13.05 -10.30
CA TYR A 228 -11.07 12.50 -11.59
C TYR A 228 -12.23 12.19 -12.53
N ARG A 229 -13.42 11.91 -11.99
CA ARG A 229 -14.65 11.70 -12.79
C ARG A 229 -15.21 12.98 -13.41
N SER A 230 -15.05 14.11 -12.71
CA SER A 230 -15.55 15.43 -13.15
C SER A 230 -14.60 16.16 -14.10
N TYR A 231 -13.33 15.73 -14.18
CA TYR A 231 -12.43 16.20 -15.22
C TYR A 231 -12.87 15.57 -16.55
N ASN A 232 -13.44 16.39 -17.42
CA ASN A 232 -14.09 16.00 -18.67
C ASN A 232 -13.05 15.56 -19.73
N PHE A 233 -12.33 14.48 -19.46
CA PHE A 233 -11.38 13.91 -20.39
C PHE A 233 -12.13 13.42 -21.64
N GLN A 234 -11.78 13.94 -22.82
CA GLN A 234 -12.33 13.49 -24.10
C GLN A 234 -12.16 11.97 -24.34
N LYS A 235 -11.28 11.29 -23.59
CA LYS A 235 -11.08 9.83 -23.55
C LYS A 235 -11.16 9.27 -22.11
N ALA A 236 -12.21 9.65 -21.37
CA ALA A 236 -12.68 9.08 -20.09
C ALA A 236 -11.58 8.45 -19.21
N GLU A 237 -11.58 7.12 -19.02
CA GLU A 237 -10.67 6.46 -18.09
C GLU A 237 -9.20 6.44 -18.52
N ARG A 238 -8.92 6.46 -19.84
CA ARG A 238 -7.55 6.34 -20.37
C ARG A 238 -6.68 7.56 -20.00
N HIS A 239 -7.28 8.75 -20.00
CA HIS A 239 -6.56 9.96 -19.59
C HIS A 239 -6.49 10.12 -18.06
N ALA A 240 -7.48 9.60 -17.32
CA ALA A 240 -7.42 9.57 -15.86
C ALA A 240 -6.23 8.72 -15.37
N LEU A 241 -5.96 7.57 -16.01
CA LEU A 241 -4.74 6.77 -15.77
C LEU A 241 -3.46 7.57 -15.91
N VAL A 242 -3.36 8.36 -16.98
CA VAL A 242 -2.19 9.21 -17.26
C VAL A 242 -2.03 10.29 -16.20
N SER A 243 -3.14 10.86 -15.71
CA SER A 243 -3.09 11.92 -14.69
C SER A 243 -2.66 11.42 -13.30
N LEU A 244 -2.91 10.15 -12.97
CA LEU A 244 -2.51 9.57 -11.68
C LEU A 244 -0.99 9.35 -11.56
N ASP A 245 -0.29 9.27 -12.70
CA ASP A 245 1.17 9.15 -12.76
C ASP A 245 1.87 10.51 -12.54
N THR A 246 1.13 11.63 -12.61
CA THR A 246 1.66 13.00 -12.58
C THR A 246 1.72 13.66 -11.20
N LYS A 247 1.29 12.97 -10.13
CA LYS A 247 1.32 13.46 -8.75
C LYS A 247 2.01 12.49 -7.82
#